data_AF-A0A238Z4Y7-F1
#
_entry.id   AF-A0A238Z4Y7-F1
#
_cell.length_a   1.000
_cell.length_b   1.000
_cell.length_c   1.000
_cell.angle_alpha   90.00
_cell.angle_beta   90.00
_cell.angle_gamma   90.00
#
_symmetry.space_group_name_H-M   'P 1'
#
loop_
_entity.id
_entity.type
_entity.pdbx_description
1 polymer ?
#
loop_
_entity_poly.entity_id
_entity_poly.type
_entity_poly.pdbx_seq_one_letter_code
_entity_poly.pdbx_strand_id
1 'polypeptide(L)'
;MLVKIKKNILLIVCLTFLSNIIIGQNKTVEKKITITAEQAQIINENEIAVKEWIEQLQTPGVIVSGDQMIFSKEAMRLINEPNYRSEVYKELYTYEDVKESLSKSEFQKAVWQLLNIYPANKEHILQYIYAYDKVIPSDKLVVGAFYTYAFFDPKITTIENGKPNIYRPDIFEDYLRRTKEIVGYIAYFREQEKKIQVPKKE
;
A
#
# COMPACT_ATOMS: atom_id res chain seq x y z
N MET A 1 -16.52 -35.33 -1.79
CA MET A 1 -17.29 -34.42 -0.91
C MET A 1 -17.34 -33.06 -1.60
N LEU A 2 -18.52 -32.62 -2.06
CA LEU A 2 -18.70 -31.44 -2.91
C LEU A 2 -19.09 -30.23 -2.06
N VAL A 3 -18.24 -29.20 -1.99
CA VAL A 3 -18.54 -27.96 -1.26
C VAL A 3 -19.01 -26.90 -2.26
N LYS A 4 -20.27 -26.47 -2.14
CA LYS A 4 -20.85 -25.34 -2.90
C LYS A 4 -20.49 -24.04 -2.19
N ILE A 5 -19.69 -23.19 -2.81
CA ILE A 5 -19.38 -21.84 -2.30
C ILE A 5 -20.24 -20.80 -3.03
N LYS A 6 -20.82 -19.86 -2.27
CA LYS A 6 -21.73 -18.80 -2.74
C LYS A 6 -21.01 -17.77 -3.64
N LYS A 7 -21.83 -17.12 -4.47
CA LYS A 7 -21.55 -16.39 -5.73
C LYS A 7 -20.73 -15.08 -5.67
N ASN A 8 -19.85 -14.87 -4.68
CA ASN A 8 -19.14 -13.59 -4.52
C ASN A 8 -17.61 -13.62 -4.77
N ILE A 9 -17.08 -14.68 -5.38
CA ILE A 9 -15.64 -14.76 -5.70
C ILE A 9 -15.48 -14.63 -7.21
N LEU A 10 -15.38 -13.39 -7.69
CA LEU A 10 -14.80 -13.11 -9.00
C LEU A 10 -14.03 -11.79 -8.95
N LEU A 11 -12.90 -11.81 -8.25
CA LEU A 11 -11.80 -10.91 -8.50
C LEU A 11 -10.54 -11.66 -8.08
N ILE A 12 -9.67 -11.94 -9.05
CA ILE A 12 -8.30 -12.48 -8.99
C ILE A 12 -8.15 -13.59 -10.06
N VAL A 13 -8.11 -13.16 -11.32
CA VAL A 13 -7.22 -13.72 -12.35
C VAL A 13 -6.92 -12.56 -13.30
N CYS A 14 -5.95 -11.70 -13.00
CA CYS A 14 -5.51 -10.70 -13.99
C CYS A 14 -4.07 -10.18 -13.82
N LEU A 15 -3.16 -10.93 -13.19
CA LEU A 15 -1.77 -10.49 -13.01
C LEU A 15 -0.71 -11.31 -13.77
N THR A 16 -1.11 -12.22 -14.67
CA THR A 16 -0.13 -12.97 -15.51
C THR A 16 -0.46 -13.08 -17.00
N PHE A 17 -1.41 -12.31 -17.55
CA PHE A 17 -1.68 -12.28 -19.00
C PHE A 17 -1.97 -10.86 -19.50
N LEU A 18 -0.96 -9.98 -19.53
CA LEU A 18 -1.03 -8.64 -20.13
C LEU A 18 -0.22 -8.56 -21.44
N SER A 19 -0.48 -9.46 -22.39
CA SER A 19 0.09 -9.31 -23.74
C SER A 19 -0.72 -9.87 -24.90
N ASN A 20 -2.05 -10.08 -24.78
CA ASN A 20 -2.95 -10.26 -25.93
C ASN A 20 -4.43 -10.12 -25.52
N ILE A 21 -5.01 -8.92 -25.65
CA ILE A 21 -6.47 -8.75 -25.59
C ILE A 21 -6.94 -8.25 -26.95
N ILE A 22 -7.35 -9.20 -27.80
CA ILE A 22 -8.28 -8.96 -28.90
C ILE A 22 -9.67 -8.93 -28.26
N ILE A 23 -10.34 -7.77 -28.33
CA ILE A 23 -11.70 -7.59 -27.83
C ILE A 23 -12.66 -8.27 -28.81
N GLY A 24 -13.07 -9.49 -28.47
CA GLY A 24 -14.21 -10.17 -29.08
C GLY A 24 -15.30 -10.35 -28.03
N GLN A 25 -16.43 -9.65 -28.19
CA GLN A 25 -17.64 -9.90 -27.41
C GLN A 25 -18.14 -11.32 -27.72
N ASN A 26 -17.88 -12.28 -26.84
CA ASN A 26 -18.50 -13.60 -26.91
C ASN A 26 -19.35 -13.84 -25.67
N LYS A 27 -20.61 -14.20 -25.93
CA LYS A 27 -21.66 -14.50 -24.95
C LYS A 27 -21.11 -15.38 -23.82
N THR A 28 -21.37 -14.97 -22.58
CA THR A 28 -20.96 -15.67 -21.37
C THR A 28 -21.70 -17.01 -21.28
N VAL A 29 -21.09 -18.06 -21.84
CA VAL A 29 -21.41 -19.44 -21.47
C VAL A 29 -20.90 -19.60 -20.04
N GLU A 30 -21.80 -19.87 -19.08
CA GLU A 30 -21.42 -20.24 -17.71
C GLU A 30 -20.59 -21.53 -17.76
N LYS A 31 -19.28 -21.38 -17.98
CA LYS A 31 -18.32 -22.48 -17.89
C LYS A 31 -18.25 -22.84 -16.41
N LYS A 32 -18.77 -24.02 -16.07
CA LYS A 32 -18.66 -24.59 -14.73
C LYS A 32 -17.17 -24.89 -14.49
N ILE A 33 -16.47 -23.97 -13.83
CA ILE A 33 -15.06 -24.13 -13.46
C ILE A 33 -15.02 -25.17 -12.34
N THR A 34 -14.56 -26.38 -12.67
CA THR A 34 -14.33 -27.43 -11.67
C THR A 34 -12.87 -27.34 -11.24
N ILE A 35 -12.64 -26.91 -10.01
CA ILE A 35 -11.31 -26.78 -9.41
C ILE A 35 -10.99 -28.11 -8.70
N THR A 36 -9.79 -28.65 -8.89
CA THR A 36 -9.35 -29.86 -8.17
C THR A 36 -9.09 -29.56 -6.69
N ALA A 37 -9.06 -30.59 -5.83
CA ALA A 37 -8.74 -30.39 -4.41
C ALA A 37 -7.35 -29.75 -4.20
N GLU A 38 -6.37 -30.15 -5.01
CA GLU A 38 -5.01 -29.59 -5.01
C GLU A 38 -5.02 -28.12 -5.44
N GLN A 39 -5.76 -27.76 -6.49
CA GLN A 39 -5.89 -26.36 -6.91
C GLN A 39 -6.62 -25.51 -5.86
N ALA A 40 -7.61 -26.06 -5.16
CA ALA A 40 -8.29 -25.37 -4.08
C ALA A 40 -7.36 -25.11 -2.89
N GLN A 41 -6.47 -26.06 -2.57
CA GLN A 41 -5.46 -25.89 -1.54
C GLN A 41 -4.46 -24.78 -1.91
N ILE A 42 -3.93 -24.79 -3.13
CA ILE A 42 -3.00 -23.75 -3.63
C ILE A 42 -3.66 -22.36 -3.58
N ILE A 43 -4.93 -22.24 -3.98
CA ILE A 43 -5.66 -20.96 -3.91
C ILE A 43 -5.78 -20.49 -2.45
N ASN A 44 -6.09 -21.38 -1.52
CA ASN A 44 -6.21 -21.04 -0.11
C ASN A 44 -4.85 -20.61 0.50
N GLU A 45 -3.77 -21.33 0.20
CA GLU A 45 -2.41 -20.95 0.63
C GLU A 45 -2.00 -19.58 0.09
N ASN A 46 -2.27 -19.32 -1.19
CA ASN A 46 -2.04 -18.00 -1.79
C ASN A 46 -2.91 -16.91 -1.15
N GLU A 47 -4.16 -17.20 -0.81
CA GLU A 47 -5.04 -16.23 -0.13
C GLU A 47 -4.51 -15.86 1.25
N ILE A 48 -4.01 -16.84 2.02
CA ILE A 48 -3.36 -16.59 3.32
C ILE A 48 -2.12 -15.72 3.14
N ALA A 49 -1.23 -16.08 2.21
CA ALA A 49 -0.01 -15.33 1.95
C ALA A 49 -0.29 -13.88 1.50
N VAL A 50 -1.31 -13.67 0.66
CA VAL A 50 -1.72 -12.33 0.21
C VAL A 50 -2.28 -11.51 1.38
N LYS A 51 -3.08 -12.11 2.27
CA LYS A 51 -3.59 -11.41 3.46
C LYS A 51 -2.47 -10.98 4.38
N GLU A 52 -1.54 -11.89 4.70
CA GLU A 52 -0.38 -11.57 5.53
C GLU A 52 0.49 -10.47 4.91
N TRP A 53 0.69 -10.51 3.59
CA TRP A 53 1.42 -9.48 2.87
C TRP A 53 0.71 -8.12 2.91
N ILE A 54 -0.60 -8.08 2.71
CA ILE A 54 -1.41 -6.86 2.82
C ILE A 54 -1.37 -6.30 4.24
N GLU A 55 -1.44 -7.15 5.27
CA GLU A 55 -1.34 -6.73 6.67
C GLU A 55 0.03 -6.13 6.99
N GLN A 56 1.11 -6.72 6.48
CA GLN A 56 2.46 -6.18 6.61
C GLN A 56 2.56 -4.78 6.00
N LEU A 57 1.98 -4.55 4.83
CA LEU A 57 1.96 -3.24 4.16
C LEU A 57 1.17 -2.18 4.92
N GLN A 58 0.22 -2.57 5.75
CA GLN A 58 -0.57 -1.64 6.58
C GLN A 58 0.08 -1.37 7.94
N THR A 59 1.02 -2.21 8.35
CA THR A 59 1.64 -2.14 9.67
C THR A 59 2.66 -1.00 9.71
N PRO A 60 2.52 -0.03 10.65
CA PRO A 60 3.51 1.02 10.86
C PRO A 60 4.88 0.46 11.27
N GLY A 61 5.94 1.17 10.90
CA GLY A 61 7.31 0.80 11.28
C GLY A 61 7.59 0.89 12.77
N VAL A 62 6.88 1.77 13.49
CA VAL A 62 7.01 1.95 14.93
C VAL A 62 5.64 1.79 15.58
N ILE A 63 5.52 0.86 16.53
CA ILE A 63 4.34 0.68 17.38
C ILE A 63 4.77 0.84 18.84
N VAL A 64 4.09 1.72 19.57
CA VAL A 64 4.30 1.88 21.02
C VAL A 64 3.30 1.00 21.76
N SER A 65 3.80 0.07 22.56
CA SER A 65 3.00 -0.84 23.39
C SER A 65 3.45 -0.70 24.84
N GLY A 66 2.75 0.15 25.61
CA GLY A 66 3.19 0.53 26.95
C GLY A 66 4.53 1.26 26.89
N ASP A 67 5.51 0.76 27.65
CA ASP A 67 6.88 1.32 27.68
C ASP A 67 7.81 0.74 26.60
N GLN A 68 7.32 -0.17 25.76
CA GLN A 68 8.10 -0.83 24.73
C GLN A 68 7.78 -0.27 23.34
N MET A 69 8.84 -0.07 22.53
CA MET A 69 8.71 0.17 21.10
C MET A 69 8.94 -1.13 20.33
N ILE A 70 7.96 -1.47 19.51
CA ILE A 70 8.00 -2.62 18.62
C ILE A 70 8.26 -2.10 17.22
N PHE A 71 9.32 -2.61 16.59
CA PHE A 71 9.71 -2.23 15.24
C PHE A 71 9.25 -3.30 14.23
N SER A 72 8.70 -2.86 13.10
CA SER A 72 8.38 -3.77 12.00
C SER A 72 9.66 -4.29 11.33
N LYS A 73 9.52 -5.32 10.47
CA LYS A 73 10.65 -5.82 9.66
C LYS A 73 11.30 -4.70 8.83
N GLU A 74 10.50 -3.82 8.26
CA GLU A 74 10.96 -2.69 7.46
C GLU A 74 11.70 -1.65 8.31
N ALA A 75 11.19 -1.34 9.51
CA ALA A 75 11.88 -0.45 10.45
C ALA A 75 13.21 -1.04 10.92
N MET A 76 13.25 -2.33 11.22
CA MET A 76 14.49 -3.02 11.57
C MET A 76 15.50 -3.00 10.41
N ARG A 77 15.04 -3.12 9.17
CA ARG A 77 15.89 -2.97 7.97
C ARG A 77 16.49 -1.57 7.89
N LEU A 78 15.68 -0.52 8.09
CA LEU A 78 16.13 0.88 8.12
C LEU A 78 17.16 1.15 9.23
N ILE A 79 17.03 0.51 10.39
CA ILE A 79 17.97 0.65 11.52
C ILE A 79 19.28 -0.08 11.24
N ASN A 80 19.21 -1.32 10.75
CA ASN A 80 20.36 -2.24 10.70
C ASN A 80 21.14 -2.21 9.38
N GLU A 81 20.58 -1.67 8.30
CA GLU A 81 21.20 -1.64 6.96
C GLU A 81 21.48 -0.19 6.52
N PRO A 82 22.67 0.38 6.80
CA PRO A 82 23.00 1.77 6.45
C PRO A 82 22.93 2.09 4.96
N ASN A 83 23.30 1.14 4.10
CA ASN A 83 23.21 1.31 2.64
C ASN A 83 21.76 1.42 2.19
N TYR A 84 20.89 0.53 2.68
CA TYR A 84 19.46 0.59 2.41
C TYR A 84 18.85 1.90 2.91
N ARG A 85 19.21 2.32 4.13
CA ARG A 85 18.78 3.61 4.68
C ARG A 85 19.17 4.78 3.78
N SER A 86 20.40 4.78 3.25
CA SER A 86 20.89 5.82 2.34
C SER A 86 20.17 5.81 0.98
N GLU A 87 19.79 4.64 0.48
CA GLU A 87 18.97 4.51 -0.73
C GLU A 87 17.53 5.02 -0.54
N VAL A 88 16.97 4.82 0.66
CA VAL A 88 15.63 5.24 1.01
C VAL A 88 15.54 6.76 1.17
N TYR A 89 16.50 7.39 1.85
CA TYR A 89 16.47 8.83 2.17
C TYR A 89 17.33 9.63 1.20
N LYS A 90 16.73 10.02 0.08
CA LYS A 90 17.35 10.86 -0.94
C LYS A 90 17.10 12.34 -0.67
N GLU A 91 17.96 13.18 -1.24
CA GLU A 91 17.73 14.63 -1.21
C GLU A 91 16.52 15.04 -2.04
N LEU A 92 16.37 14.43 -3.22
CA LEU A 92 15.28 14.65 -4.16
C LEU A 92 14.76 13.30 -4.64
N TYR A 93 13.43 13.22 -4.75
CA TYR A 93 12.73 12.05 -5.26
C TYR A 93 12.11 12.33 -6.62
N THR A 94 12.06 11.30 -7.46
CA THR A 94 11.54 11.34 -8.83
C THR A 94 10.53 10.21 -9.05
N TYR A 95 9.78 10.28 -10.16
CA TYR A 95 8.90 9.18 -10.56
C TYR A 95 9.65 7.90 -10.94
N GLU A 96 10.92 7.99 -11.35
CA GLU A 96 11.73 6.80 -11.61
C GLU A 96 12.05 6.06 -10.31
N ASP A 97 12.27 6.78 -9.21
CA ASP A 97 12.45 6.18 -7.88
C ASP A 97 11.20 5.39 -7.45
N VAL A 98 10.01 5.98 -7.68
CA VAL A 98 8.71 5.34 -7.40
C VAL A 98 8.55 4.07 -8.22
N LYS A 99 8.85 4.14 -9.51
CA LYS A 99 8.79 3.00 -10.42
C LYS A 99 9.77 1.90 -10.00
N GLU A 100 10.99 2.25 -9.62
CA GLU A 100 11.99 1.29 -9.13
C GLU A 100 11.48 0.57 -7.88
N SER A 101 11.01 1.31 -6.87
CA SER A 101 10.47 0.71 -5.64
C SER A 101 9.28 -0.20 -5.91
N LEU A 102 8.35 0.20 -6.78
CA LEU A 102 7.21 -0.65 -7.15
C LEU A 102 7.63 -1.90 -7.91
N SER A 103 8.64 -1.81 -8.79
CA SER A 103 9.16 -2.98 -9.51
C SER A 103 9.79 -4.01 -8.59
N LYS A 104 10.25 -3.58 -7.40
CA LYS A 104 10.79 -4.43 -6.32
C LYS A 104 9.73 -4.81 -5.28
N SER A 105 8.46 -4.47 -5.50
CA SER A 105 7.37 -4.66 -4.52
C SER A 105 7.57 -3.92 -3.19
N GLU A 106 8.35 -2.84 -3.17
CA GLU A 106 8.61 -1.99 -2.00
C GLU A 106 7.51 -0.91 -1.89
N PHE A 107 6.25 -1.32 -1.70
CA PHE A 107 5.08 -0.42 -1.78
C PHE A 107 5.08 0.69 -0.72
N GLN A 108 5.46 0.41 0.53
CA GLN A 108 5.56 1.46 1.54
C GLN A 108 6.63 2.51 1.15
N LYS A 109 7.78 2.08 0.62
CA LYS A 109 8.85 2.97 0.15
C LYS A 109 8.39 3.81 -1.04
N ALA A 110 7.68 3.20 -1.99
CA ALA A 110 7.10 3.92 -3.12
C ALA A 110 6.12 5.01 -2.65
N VAL A 111 5.28 4.71 -1.66
CA VAL A 111 4.36 5.70 -1.09
C VAL A 111 5.09 6.78 -0.31
N TRP A 112 6.17 6.46 0.40
CA TRP A 112 7.04 7.47 1.02
C TRP A 112 7.64 8.44 -0.02
N GLN A 113 8.13 7.92 -1.13
CA GLN A 113 8.65 8.74 -2.23
C GLN A 113 7.54 9.63 -2.81
N LEU A 114 6.32 9.09 -2.99
CA LEU A 114 5.15 9.87 -3.42
C LEU A 114 4.77 10.98 -2.42
N LEU A 115 4.85 10.75 -1.11
CA LEU A 115 4.63 11.79 -0.08
C LEU A 115 5.62 12.95 -0.20
N ASN A 116 6.85 12.65 -0.60
CA ASN A 116 7.89 13.66 -0.80
C ASN A 116 7.64 14.49 -2.08
N ILE A 117 7.20 13.86 -3.17
CA ILE A 117 6.90 14.53 -4.45
C ILE A 117 5.52 15.23 -4.42
N TYR A 118 4.65 14.86 -3.49
CA TYR A 118 3.26 15.34 -3.37
C TYR A 118 3.05 16.85 -3.60
N PRO A 119 3.83 17.76 -2.99
CA PRO A 119 3.60 19.20 -3.15
C PRO A 119 3.73 19.70 -4.58
N ALA A 120 4.53 19.04 -5.42
CA ALA A 120 4.78 19.46 -6.79
C ALA A 120 3.65 19.07 -7.75
N ASN A 121 2.96 17.95 -7.49
CA ASN A 121 1.90 17.44 -8.35
C ASN A 121 0.84 16.65 -7.56
N LYS A 122 0.06 17.39 -6.77
CA LYS A 122 -0.92 16.81 -5.82
C LYS A 122 -1.94 15.90 -6.51
N GLU A 123 -2.56 16.38 -7.57
CA GLU A 123 -3.65 15.66 -8.25
C GLU A 123 -3.18 14.32 -8.81
N HIS A 124 -2.06 14.32 -9.55
CA HIS A 124 -1.54 13.10 -10.16
C HIS A 124 -1.13 12.08 -9.10
N ILE A 125 -0.55 12.53 -7.98
CA ILE A 125 -0.14 11.65 -6.89
C ILE A 125 -1.35 11.07 -6.16
N LEU A 126 -2.42 11.85 -5.96
CA LEU A 126 -3.68 11.34 -5.42
C LEU A 126 -4.28 10.25 -6.33
N GLN A 127 -4.35 10.49 -7.64
CA GLN A 127 -4.85 9.50 -8.60
C GLN A 127 -4.02 8.23 -8.54
N TYR A 128 -2.69 8.36 -8.48
CA TYR A 128 -1.77 7.24 -8.42
C TYR A 128 -1.97 6.40 -7.14
N ILE A 129 -1.99 7.04 -5.96
CA ILE A 129 -2.22 6.37 -4.68
C ILE A 129 -3.60 5.72 -4.64
N TYR A 130 -4.62 6.41 -5.14
CA TYR A 130 -6.00 5.92 -5.12
C TYR A 130 -6.23 4.76 -6.09
N ALA A 131 -5.45 4.64 -7.17
CA ALA A 131 -5.53 3.50 -8.08
C ALA A 131 -5.28 2.14 -7.40
N TYR A 132 -4.51 2.12 -6.30
CA TYR A 132 -4.25 0.92 -5.52
C TYR A 132 -5.35 0.59 -4.50
N ASP A 133 -6.32 1.50 -4.28
CA ASP A 133 -7.27 1.42 -3.17
C ASP A 133 -8.19 0.19 -3.22
N LYS A 134 -8.38 -0.36 -4.42
CA LYS A 134 -9.16 -1.59 -4.64
C LYS A 134 -8.45 -2.86 -4.18
N VAL A 135 -7.13 -2.83 -4.04
CA VAL A 135 -6.31 -4.00 -3.70
C VAL A 135 -5.76 -3.87 -2.28
N ILE A 136 -5.23 -2.70 -1.95
CA ILE A 136 -4.68 -2.38 -0.64
C ILE A 136 -5.41 -1.13 -0.17
N PRO A 137 -5.97 -1.09 1.05
CA PRO A 137 -6.55 0.14 1.59
C PRO A 137 -5.52 1.27 1.57
N SER A 138 -5.64 2.20 0.62
CA SER A 138 -4.58 3.17 0.33
C SER A 138 -4.36 4.13 1.50
N ASP A 139 -5.40 4.44 2.28
CA ASP A 139 -5.29 5.22 3.52
C ASP A 139 -4.36 4.54 4.53
N LYS A 140 -4.49 3.23 4.71
CA LYS A 140 -3.64 2.44 5.62
C LYS A 140 -2.22 2.33 5.10
N LEU A 141 -2.05 2.17 3.78
CA LEU A 141 -0.73 2.12 3.15
C LEU A 141 0.02 3.46 3.31
N VAL A 142 -0.66 4.59 3.10
CA VAL A 142 -0.09 5.94 3.28
C VAL A 142 0.28 6.18 4.74
N VAL A 143 -0.60 5.85 5.68
CA VAL A 143 -0.34 5.98 7.12
C VAL A 143 0.82 5.08 7.56
N GLY A 144 0.84 3.83 7.11
CA GLY A 144 1.92 2.88 7.38
C GLY A 144 3.26 3.38 6.86
N ALA A 145 3.32 3.83 5.60
CA ALA A 145 4.52 4.42 5.02
C ALA A 145 4.99 5.65 5.81
N PHE A 146 4.10 6.58 6.14
CA PHE A 146 4.47 7.76 6.94
C PHE A 146 5.09 7.37 8.29
N TYR A 147 4.41 6.54 9.08
CA TYR A 147 4.90 6.11 10.39
C TYR A 147 6.05 5.09 10.33
N THR A 148 6.37 4.55 9.16
CA THR A 148 7.61 3.83 8.94
C THR A 148 8.74 4.82 8.67
N TYR A 149 8.68 5.59 7.58
CA TYR A 149 9.85 6.30 7.08
C TYR A 149 10.09 7.66 7.77
N ALA A 150 9.05 8.37 8.22
CA ALA A 150 9.25 9.68 8.87
C ALA A 150 10.05 9.57 10.19
N PHE A 151 9.89 8.46 10.92
CA PHE A 151 10.61 8.23 12.18
C PHE A 151 12.07 7.79 12.00
N PHE A 152 12.50 7.46 10.78
CA PHE A 152 13.89 7.10 10.51
C PHE A 152 14.56 8.02 9.48
N ASP A 153 13.86 9.05 9.01
CA ASP A 153 14.41 10.05 8.11
C ASP A 153 15.49 10.87 8.85
N PRO A 154 16.76 10.81 8.41
CA PRO A 154 17.85 11.55 9.03
C PRO A 154 17.66 13.07 8.96
N LYS A 155 16.81 13.60 8.07
CA LYS A 155 16.45 15.03 8.01
C LYS A 155 15.51 15.46 9.14
N ILE A 156 14.86 14.49 9.79
CA ILE A 156 13.82 14.72 10.79
C ILE A 156 14.24 14.21 12.17
N THR A 157 14.91 13.07 12.19
CA THR A 157 15.15 12.27 13.38
C THR A 157 16.61 11.89 13.55
N THR A 158 17.08 11.91 14.79
CA THR A 158 18.27 11.20 15.23
C THR A 158 17.83 9.90 15.92
N ILE A 159 18.68 8.88 15.92
CA ILE A 159 18.43 7.66 16.71
C ILE A 159 19.30 7.76 17.97
N GLU A 160 18.66 7.96 19.12
CA GLU A 160 19.32 8.10 20.41
C GLU A 160 18.87 6.95 21.32
N ASN A 161 19.81 6.15 21.83
CA ASN A 161 19.52 4.97 22.66
C ASN A 161 18.50 4.00 22.03
N GLY A 162 18.56 3.82 20.71
CA GLY A 162 17.63 2.97 19.96
C GLY A 162 16.22 3.55 19.79
N LYS A 163 16.01 4.82 20.14
CA LYS A 163 14.74 5.54 20.03
C LYS A 163 14.84 6.67 19.00
N PRO A 164 13.83 6.88 18.14
CA PRO A 164 13.76 8.07 17.30
C PRO A 164 13.57 9.32 18.16
N ASN A 165 14.44 10.31 18.00
CA ASN A 165 14.30 11.65 18.55
C ASN A 165 14.04 12.63 17.40
N ILE A 166 12.84 13.24 17.37
CA ILE A 166 12.45 14.18 16.32
C ILE A 166 13.08 15.55 16.63
N TYR A 167 14.12 15.92 15.89
CA TYR A 167 14.81 17.20 16.04
C TYR A 167 14.33 18.28 15.04
N ARG A 168 13.59 17.89 13.99
CA ARG A 168 12.90 18.80 13.06
C ARG A 168 11.38 18.56 13.06
N PRO A 169 10.69 18.98 14.13
CA PRO A 169 9.23 18.81 14.23
C PRO A 169 8.47 19.52 13.10
N ASP A 170 9.00 20.62 12.58
CA ASP A 170 8.42 21.36 11.46
C ASP A 170 8.34 20.52 10.17
N ILE A 171 9.39 19.77 9.83
CA ILE A 171 9.39 18.88 8.65
C ILE A 171 8.46 17.68 8.91
N PHE A 172 8.52 17.10 10.12
CA PHE A 172 7.65 15.98 10.49
C PHE A 172 6.17 16.36 10.36
N GLU A 173 5.79 17.53 10.87
CA GLU A 173 4.43 18.06 10.82
C GLU A 173 3.98 18.31 9.38
N ASP A 174 4.85 18.79 8.49
CA ASP A 174 4.49 18.97 7.09
C ASP A 174 4.24 17.62 6.39
N TYR A 175 5.05 16.59 6.64
CA TYR A 175 4.77 15.23 6.15
C TYR A 175 3.48 14.65 6.74
N LEU A 176 3.21 14.89 8.03
CA LEU A 176 1.96 14.47 8.67
C LEU A 176 0.76 15.19 8.03
N ARG A 177 0.88 16.49 7.74
CA ARG A 177 -0.15 17.29 7.09
C ARG A 177 -0.47 16.73 5.69
N ARG A 178 0.56 16.45 4.88
CA ARG A 178 0.39 15.82 3.54
C ARG A 178 -0.29 14.45 3.64
N THR A 179 0.14 13.64 4.61
CA THR A 179 -0.46 12.32 4.89
C THR A 179 -1.96 12.45 5.21
N LYS A 180 -2.32 13.35 6.11
CA LYS A 180 -3.73 13.62 6.47
C LYS A 180 -4.54 14.13 5.28
N GLU A 181 -3.97 15.03 4.48
CA GLU A 181 -4.60 15.56 3.27
C GLU A 181 -4.94 14.42 2.28
N ILE A 182 -3.97 13.55 1.98
CA ILE A 182 -4.14 12.39 1.09
C ILE A 182 -5.19 11.42 1.63
N VAL A 183 -5.13 11.06 2.92
CA VAL A 183 -6.10 10.18 3.57
C VAL A 183 -7.52 10.77 3.50
N GLY A 184 -7.65 12.08 3.70
CA GLY A 184 -8.92 12.79 3.57
C GLY A 184 -9.51 12.69 2.17
N TYR A 185 -8.69 12.86 1.12
CA TYR A 185 -9.12 12.69 -0.27
C TYR A 185 -9.52 11.25 -0.60
N ILE A 186 -8.77 10.26 -0.11
CA ILE A 186 -9.12 8.83 -0.29
C ILE A 186 -10.50 8.54 0.33
N ALA A 187 -10.75 9.02 1.55
CA ALA A 187 -12.05 8.88 2.21
C ALA A 187 -13.17 9.54 1.38
N TYR A 188 -12.93 10.76 0.89
CA TYR A 188 -13.86 11.46 0.01
C TYR A 188 -14.18 10.67 -1.27
N PHE A 189 -13.16 10.14 -1.97
CA PHE A 189 -13.38 9.37 -3.20
C PHE A 189 -14.17 8.08 -2.94
N ARG A 190 -13.86 7.36 -1.85
CA ARG A 190 -14.62 6.17 -1.42
C ARG A 190 -16.09 6.49 -1.17
N GLU A 191 -16.41 7.66 -0.60
CA GLU A 191 -17.80 8.09 -0.42
C GLU A 191 -18.50 8.40 -1.74
N GLN A 192 -17.81 9.04 -2.68
CA GLN A 192 -18.37 9.33 -4.01
C GLN A 192 -18.66 8.03 -4.79
N GLU A 193 -17.75 7.07 -4.77
CA GLU A 193 -17.97 5.76 -5.40
C GLU A 193 -19.21 5.04 -4.84
N LYS A 194 -19.41 5.08 -3.53
CA LYS A 194 -20.61 4.50 -2.89
C LYS A 194 -21.90 5.17 -3.38
N LYS A 195 -21.90 6.50 -3.53
CA LYS A 195 -23.07 7.26 -4.03
C LYS A 195 -23.40 6.93 -5.48
N ILE A 196 -22.39 6.67 -6.31
CA ILE A 196 -22.57 6.29 -7.73
C ILE A 196 -23.13 4.86 -7.84
N GLN A 197 -22.76 3.96 -6.93
CA GLN A 197 -23.19 2.55 -6.95
C GLN A 197 -24.59 2.32 -6.38
N VAL A 198 -25.13 3.25 -5.58
CA VAL A 198 -26.52 3.18 -5.11
C VAL A 198 -27.42 3.84 -6.15
N PRO A 199 -28.28 3.10 -6.87
CA PRO A 199 -29.19 3.71 -7.83
C PRO A 199 -30.11 4.68 -7.09
N LYS A 200 -30.25 5.90 -7.63
CA LYS A 200 -31.27 6.84 -7.16
C LYS A 200 -32.62 6.12 -7.27
N LYS A 201 -33.26 5.86 -6.13
CA LYS A 201 -34.68 5.51 -6.11
C LYS A 201 -35.42 6.78 -6.52
N GLU A 202 -35.91 6.79 -7.75
CA GLU A 202 -36.95 7.72 -8.21
C GLU A 202 -38.26 7.49 -7.45
#